data_AF-A0AA37JHY0-F1
#
_entry.id   AF-A0AA37JHY0-F1
#
_cell.length_a   1.000
_cell.length_b   1.000
_cell.length_c   1.000
_cell.angle_alpha   90.00
_cell.angle_beta   90.00
_cell.angle_gamma   90.00
#
_symmetry.space_group_name_H-M   'P 1'
#
loop_
_entity.id
_entity.type
_entity.pdbx_description
1 polymer ?
#
loop_
_entity_poly.entity_id
_entity_poly.type
_entity_poly.pdbx_seq_one_letter_code
_entity_poly.pdbx_strand_id
1 'polypeptide(L)'
;MNKNNFNWLNLTPNILLKHLISKVTIFDKMILCSVFFIGFISHGIMLTNKISFHDDVHVMFGIGETYMSGRWFLGILSEFWNRHFGLYSLPLVNGIISFLFIALSACILFRIFQLSDLISCFMICSLMVVFPVVTSTFAYMFTAGYYFFSVFLMFLAAILTIKYKRGGFIGILLIACSLGIYQAYFSIIATLFIMDLIIKCMDENTNTLTTFKEAIKYFLTLLSGLILYLFINKIIINYKGLGLSSYQGINNIGTLSIIQLFEGIKKAYANYLSIISTDYLGLFHNGIIHFCIILSNICFLVISIWTLLKLGSTLKKLQLFLYILLFPLAINFIEVMCAGNSTTIHTLMVYSVVFIFIWPFLLLEKIQTSINYKAGSLLNVFMLTIGKWFVIISTILTILFYIFFNNEAYLKIQLLKEQCNSYFTTLITHIKSTDGYDDNLPLAFIGINQDHSITDMPAFSNIEITAYDWNLNDWINDYAWQEYMALHCGYKPEIVEDTTQIASWEQVKHMDYYPNSNSIKIVDGIIVIKFSS
;
A
#
# COMPACT_ATOMS: atom_id res chain seq x y z
N MET A 1 -39.69 22.42 -0.05
CA MET A 1 -39.27 23.61 -0.85
C MET A 1 -38.51 23.14 -2.08
N ASN A 2 -38.68 23.87 -3.18
CA ASN A 2 -38.59 23.43 -4.58
C ASN A 2 -37.32 22.72 -5.07
N LYS A 3 -37.50 21.81 -6.04
CA LYS A 3 -36.48 21.40 -7.01
C LYS A 3 -35.96 22.65 -7.71
N ASN A 4 -34.75 23.08 -7.36
CA ASN A 4 -34.10 24.28 -7.89
C ASN A 4 -33.88 24.18 -9.40
N ASN A 5 -34.54 25.07 -10.15
CA ASN A 5 -34.07 25.54 -11.44
C ASN A 5 -32.74 26.27 -11.21
N PHE A 6 -31.63 25.54 -11.38
CA PHE A 6 -30.30 26.14 -11.30
C PHE A 6 -30.08 26.98 -12.56
N ASN A 7 -30.22 28.31 -12.42
CA ASN A 7 -30.17 29.24 -13.55
C ASN A 7 -28.70 29.52 -13.92
N TRP A 8 -28.21 28.82 -14.94
CA TRP A 8 -26.81 28.89 -15.41
C TRP A 8 -26.38 30.28 -15.92
N LEU A 9 -27.34 31.17 -16.20
CA LEU A 9 -27.07 32.49 -16.78
C LEU A 9 -26.47 33.51 -15.78
N ASN A 10 -26.57 33.27 -14.47
CA ASN A 10 -26.00 34.13 -13.41
C ASN A 10 -24.93 33.42 -12.54
N LEU A 11 -24.25 32.41 -13.11
CA LEU A 11 -23.29 31.58 -12.39
C LEU A 11 -21.98 32.34 -12.09
N THR A 12 -21.94 33.07 -10.97
CA THR A 12 -20.65 33.57 -10.45
C THR A 12 -19.89 32.46 -9.73
N PRO A 13 -18.54 32.51 -9.66
CA PRO A 13 -17.75 31.55 -8.89
C PRO A 13 -18.23 31.39 -7.45
N ASN A 14 -18.68 32.47 -6.81
CA ASN A 14 -19.23 32.46 -5.45
C ASN A 14 -20.56 31.72 -5.33
N ILE A 15 -21.47 31.88 -6.32
CA ILE A 15 -22.75 31.17 -6.35
C ILE A 15 -22.51 29.68 -6.61
N LEU A 16 -21.61 29.35 -7.53
CA LEU A 16 -21.20 27.98 -7.80
C LEU A 16 -20.58 27.33 -6.55
N LEU A 17 -19.66 28.03 -5.87
CA LEU A 17 -19.02 27.56 -4.65
C LEU A 17 -20.03 27.33 -3.53
N LYS A 18 -20.94 28.28 -3.28
CA LYS A 18 -22.02 28.10 -2.29
C LYS A 18 -22.91 26.92 -2.61
N HIS A 19 -23.26 26.71 -3.89
CA HIS A 19 -24.03 25.56 -4.32
C HIS A 19 -23.28 24.23 -4.11
N LEU A 20 -22.00 24.18 -4.47
CA LEU A 20 -21.17 22.99 -4.26
C LEU A 20 -21.04 22.68 -2.76
N ILE A 21 -20.72 23.67 -1.92
CA ILE A 21 -20.64 23.52 -0.46
C ILE A 21 -21.97 23.06 0.12
N SER A 22 -23.10 23.55 -0.39
CA SER A 22 -24.43 23.14 0.09
C SER A 22 -24.74 21.66 -0.16
N LYS A 23 -24.04 21.01 -1.10
CA LYS A 23 -24.16 19.57 -1.38
C LYS A 23 -23.21 18.70 -0.55
N VAL A 24 -22.22 19.29 0.11
CA VAL A 24 -21.27 18.57 0.97
C VAL A 24 -21.94 18.26 2.31
N THR A 25 -22.14 16.99 2.60
CA THR A 25 -22.77 16.54 3.84
C THR A 25 -21.81 16.66 5.03
N ILE A 26 -22.34 16.56 6.25
CA ILE A 26 -21.51 16.49 7.47
C ILE A 26 -20.56 15.29 7.44
N PHE A 27 -20.98 14.17 6.82
CA PHE A 27 -20.14 12.99 6.60
C PHE A 27 -18.99 13.29 5.65
N ASP A 28 -19.25 13.91 4.51
CA ASP A 28 -18.19 14.25 3.55
C ASP A 28 -17.14 15.18 4.19
N LYS A 29 -17.57 16.12 5.05
CA LYS A 29 -16.66 16.98 5.83
C LYS A 29 -15.85 16.17 6.85
N MET A 30 -16.51 15.29 7.61
CA MET A 30 -15.84 14.44 8.61
C MET A 30 -14.78 13.57 7.95
N ILE A 31 -15.09 12.95 6.81
CA ILE A 31 -14.14 12.11 6.05
C ILE A 31 -12.91 12.92 5.66
N LEU A 32 -13.09 14.08 5.01
CA LEU A 32 -11.98 14.93 4.59
C LEU A 32 -11.16 15.41 5.80
N CYS A 33 -11.82 15.90 6.85
CA CYS A 33 -11.13 16.36 8.05
C CYS A 33 -10.34 15.23 8.71
N SER A 34 -10.93 14.04 8.89
CA SER A 34 -10.24 12.89 9.49
C SER A 34 -9.03 12.46 8.69
N VAL A 35 -9.18 12.23 7.38
CA VAL A 35 -8.07 11.74 6.55
C VAL A 35 -6.94 12.77 6.49
N PHE A 36 -7.24 14.05 6.26
CA PHE A 36 -6.20 15.06 6.13
C PHE A 36 -5.55 15.42 7.47
N PHE A 37 -6.33 15.61 8.54
CA PHE A 37 -5.79 15.99 9.84
C PHE A 37 -4.98 14.85 10.45
N ILE A 38 -5.56 13.64 10.54
CA ILE A 38 -4.86 12.49 11.10
C ILE A 38 -3.75 12.01 10.17
N GLY A 39 -3.95 12.07 8.85
CA GLY A 39 -2.91 11.78 7.88
C GLY A 39 -1.70 12.70 8.04
N PHE A 40 -1.91 14.00 8.27
CA PHE A 40 -0.80 14.92 8.51
C PHE A 40 -0.07 14.65 9.84
N ILE A 41 -0.80 14.30 10.90
CA ILE A 41 -0.19 13.88 12.18
C ILE A 41 0.66 12.61 11.99
N SER A 42 0.18 11.67 11.19
CA SER A 42 0.83 10.38 10.94
C SER A 42 2.04 10.48 10.01
N HIS A 43 1.95 11.32 8.95
CA HIS A 43 2.90 11.32 7.84
C HIS A 43 3.60 12.66 7.59
N GLY A 44 3.38 13.66 8.45
CA GLY A 44 3.88 15.02 8.27
C GLY A 44 5.39 15.08 8.01
N ILE A 45 6.20 14.30 8.72
CA ILE A 45 7.66 14.21 8.50
C ILE A 45 7.96 13.85 7.03
N MET A 46 7.35 12.79 6.52
CA MET A 46 7.54 12.34 5.14
C MET A 46 6.97 13.31 4.10
N LEU A 47 5.85 13.98 4.41
CA LEU A 47 5.25 14.95 3.47
C LEU A 47 6.04 16.25 3.36
N THR A 48 6.74 16.63 4.43
CA THR A 48 7.46 17.91 4.51
C THR A 48 8.96 17.79 4.25
N ASN A 49 9.51 16.58 4.27
CA ASN A 49 10.90 16.31 3.99
C ASN A 49 11.05 15.39 2.79
N LYS A 50 12.00 15.68 1.90
CA LYS A 50 12.38 14.74 0.85
C LYS A 50 13.34 13.71 1.40
N ILE A 51 12.81 12.59 1.86
CA ILE A 51 13.61 11.41 2.19
C ILE A 51 13.48 10.45 1.00
N SER A 52 14.62 10.07 0.44
CA SER A 52 14.68 9.22 -0.75
C SER A 52 15.88 8.29 -0.60
N PHE A 53 15.64 7.01 -0.78
CA PHE A 53 16.63 5.94 -0.81
C PHE A 53 16.10 4.85 -1.74
N HIS A 54 16.95 3.90 -2.13
CA HIS A 54 16.53 2.77 -2.96
C HIS A 54 15.81 3.23 -4.25
N ASP A 55 14.68 2.61 -4.59
CA ASP A 55 13.85 2.95 -5.74
C ASP A 55 13.50 4.43 -5.85
N ASP A 56 13.27 5.16 -4.76
CA ASP A 56 12.87 6.56 -4.83
C ASP A 56 14.00 7.50 -5.26
N VAL A 57 15.25 7.09 -5.05
CA VAL A 57 16.44 7.76 -5.60
C VAL A 57 16.61 7.42 -7.06
N HIS A 58 16.59 6.13 -7.39
CA HIS A 58 16.74 5.67 -8.78
C HIS A 58 15.64 6.24 -9.70
N VAL A 59 14.42 6.38 -9.17
CA VAL A 59 13.22 6.79 -9.90
C VAL A 59 12.77 8.21 -9.52
N MET A 60 13.67 9.05 -8.98
CA MET A 60 13.33 10.40 -8.52
C MET A 60 12.61 11.26 -9.58
N PHE A 61 12.97 11.05 -10.85
CA PHE A 61 12.41 11.73 -12.02
C PHE A 61 11.59 10.80 -12.93
N GLY A 62 10.90 9.83 -12.33
CA GLY A 62 10.10 8.83 -13.03
C GLY A 62 8.92 8.35 -12.20
N ILE A 63 8.35 7.21 -12.59
CA ILE A 63 7.21 6.57 -11.89
C ILE A 63 7.39 5.05 -11.69
N GLY A 64 8.57 4.54 -12.03
CA GLY A 64 8.99 3.16 -11.88
C GLY A 64 8.72 2.33 -13.13
N GLU A 65 8.87 1.01 -13.00
CA GLU A 65 8.56 0.06 -14.05
C GLU A 65 7.08 0.11 -14.45
N THR A 66 6.82 0.25 -15.76
CA THR A 66 5.47 0.43 -16.32
C THR A 66 5.05 -0.74 -17.20
N TYR A 67 5.25 -0.65 -18.52
CA TYR A 67 4.75 -1.60 -19.48
C TYR A 67 5.35 -3.00 -19.28
N MET A 68 6.67 -3.11 -19.08
CA MET A 68 7.36 -4.39 -18.90
C MET A 68 6.90 -5.14 -17.64
N SER A 69 6.49 -4.42 -16.58
CA SER A 69 5.91 -5.00 -15.35
C SER A 69 4.39 -5.20 -15.43
N GLY A 70 3.81 -5.11 -16.63
CA GLY A 70 2.38 -5.27 -16.87
C GLY A 70 1.52 -4.09 -16.41
N ARG A 71 2.14 -2.99 -15.97
CA ARG A 71 1.47 -1.79 -15.45
C ARG A 71 1.21 -0.78 -16.56
N TRP A 72 0.45 -1.21 -17.56
CA TRP A 72 0.16 -0.44 -18.76
C TRP A 72 -0.62 0.86 -18.49
N PHE A 73 -1.55 0.85 -17.54
CA PHE A 73 -2.34 2.04 -17.23
C PHE A 73 -1.53 3.06 -16.44
N LEU A 74 -0.62 2.61 -15.57
CA LEU A 74 0.38 3.47 -14.95
C LEU A 74 1.25 4.17 -16.01
N GLY A 75 1.69 3.43 -17.04
CA GLY A 75 2.43 4.01 -18.18
C GLY A 75 1.65 5.06 -18.97
N ILE A 76 0.35 4.82 -19.23
CA ILE A 76 -0.50 5.82 -19.90
C ILE A 76 -0.69 7.07 -19.03
N LEU A 77 -0.94 6.88 -17.73
CA LEU A 77 -1.11 7.98 -16.79
C LEU A 77 0.16 8.82 -16.66
N SER A 78 1.34 8.18 -16.65
CA SER A 78 2.60 8.90 -16.59
C SER A 78 2.91 9.65 -17.88
N GLU A 79 2.64 9.06 -19.05
CA GLU A 79 2.78 9.76 -20.32
C GLU A 79 1.89 11.01 -20.37
N PHE A 80 0.66 10.93 -19.85
CA PHE A 80 -0.23 12.08 -19.72
C PHE A 80 0.30 13.12 -18.72
N TRP A 81 0.69 12.69 -17.52
CA TRP A 81 1.16 13.60 -16.47
C TRP A 81 2.46 14.31 -16.85
N ASN A 82 3.41 13.57 -17.44
CA ASN A 82 4.71 14.08 -17.86
C ASN A 82 4.58 15.21 -18.90
N ARG A 83 3.60 15.13 -19.81
CA ARG A 83 3.34 16.17 -20.82
C ARG A 83 2.96 17.53 -20.23
N HIS A 84 2.44 17.56 -19.00
CA HIS A 84 1.91 18.78 -18.39
C HIS A 84 2.71 19.27 -17.18
N PHE A 85 3.26 18.35 -16.38
CA PHE A 85 3.84 18.69 -15.07
C PHE A 85 5.24 18.13 -14.84
N GLY A 86 5.74 17.26 -15.73
CA GLY A 86 6.93 16.45 -15.48
C GLY A 86 6.70 15.33 -14.46
N LEU A 87 7.65 14.41 -14.34
CA LEU A 87 7.62 13.31 -13.36
C LEU A 87 8.61 13.60 -12.25
N TYR A 88 8.10 13.74 -11.04
CA TYR A 88 8.89 14.07 -9.86
C TYR A 88 8.34 13.35 -8.64
N SER A 89 9.25 12.83 -7.81
CA SER A 89 8.90 12.31 -6.50
C SER A 89 8.71 13.43 -5.48
N LEU A 90 7.53 14.08 -5.53
CA LEU A 90 7.18 15.25 -4.72
C LEU A 90 6.40 14.82 -3.46
N PRO A 91 6.99 14.89 -2.26
CA PRO A 91 6.35 14.33 -1.06
C PRO A 91 5.01 14.97 -0.70
N LEU A 92 4.96 16.30 -0.62
CA LEU A 92 3.74 17.00 -0.25
C LEU A 92 2.62 16.81 -1.28
N VAL A 93 2.94 16.92 -2.58
CA VAL A 93 1.93 16.84 -3.66
C VAL A 93 1.42 15.40 -3.80
N ASN A 94 2.31 14.42 -3.92
CA ASN A 94 1.93 13.02 -4.10
C ASN A 94 1.23 12.49 -2.84
N GLY A 95 1.64 12.94 -1.65
CA GLY A 95 0.96 12.61 -0.40
C GLY A 95 -0.43 13.22 -0.26
N ILE A 96 -0.63 14.50 -0.63
CA ILE A 96 -1.96 15.12 -0.65
C ILE A 96 -2.89 14.41 -1.65
N ILE A 97 -2.39 14.05 -2.84
CA ILE A 97 -3.13 13.28 -3.82
C ILE A 97 -3.51 11.89 -3.25
N SER A 98 -2.59 11.25 -2.54
CA SER A 98 -2.83 9.98 -1.84
C SER A 98 -3.95 10.10 -0.81
N PHE A 99 -3.91 11.13 0.04
CA PHE A 99 -4.97 11.41 1.03
C PHE A 99 -6.31 11.68 0.37
N LEU A 100 -6.33 12.40 -0.75
CA LEU A 100 -7.56 12.61 -1.51
C LEU A 100 -8.18 11.29 -1.97
N PHE A 101 -7.38 10.38 -2.56
CA PHE A 101 -7.91 9.09 -3.01
C PHE A 101 -8.30 8.15 -1.87
N ILE A 102 -7.61 8.20 -0.72
CA ILE A 102 -8.03 7.49 0.50
C ILE A 102 -9.38 8.04 0.99
N ALA A 103 -9.55 9.36 1.05
CA ALA A 103 -10.81 10.00 1.46
C ALA A 103 -11.96 9.66 0.51
N LEU A 104 -11.73 9.68 -0.82
CA LEU A 104 -12.73 9.27 -1.80
C LEU A 104 -13.10 7.78 -1.68
N SER A 105 -12.11 6.92 -1.39
CA SER A 105 -12.34 5.50 -1.12
C SER A 105 -13.20 5.29 0.14
N ALA A 106 -12.92 6.04 1.22
CA ALA A 106 -13.74 6.06 2.41
C ALA A 106 -15.17 6.53 2.11
N CYS A 107 -15.36 7.63 1.37
CA CYS A 107 -16.69 8.08 0.93
C CYS A 107 -17.48 6.97 0.23
N ILE A 108 -16.81 6.19 -0.62
CA ILE A 108 -17.43 5.05 -1.30
C ILE A 108 -17.76 3.92 -0.33
N LEU A 109 -16.86 3.58 0.59
CA LEU A 109 -17.08 2.57 1.63
C LEU A 109 -18.36 2.86 2.44
N PHE A 110 -18.50 4.10 2.91
CA PHE A 110 -19.68 4.54 3.67
C PHE A 110 -20.97 4.47 2.84
N ARG A 111 -20.91 4.69 1.52
CA ARG A 111 -22.07 4.59 0.61
C ARG A 111 -22.44 3.15 0.24
N ILE A 112 -21.44 2.28 0.06
CA ILE A 112 -21.66 0.84 -0.17
C ILE A 112 -22.43 0.28 1.02
N PHE A 113 -21.86 0.45 2.21
CA PHE A 113 -22.37 -0.13 3.44
C PHE A 113 -23.40 0.74 4.15
N GLN A 114 -23.76 1.92 3.63
CA GLN A 114 -24.77 2.82 4.21
C GLN A 114 -24.52 3.05 5.71
N LEU A 115 -23.29 3.44 6.05
CA LEU A 115 -22.91 3.77 7.42
C LEU A 115 -23.28 5.22 7.71
N SER A 116 -23.73 5.47 8.93
CA SER A 116 -24.40 6.70 9.36
C SER A 116 -23.99 7.17 10.76
N ASP A 117 -23.01 6.52 11.37
CA ASP A 117 -22.43 6.92 12.65
C ASP A 117 -21.18 7.78 12.45
N LEU A 118 -21.18 9.02 12.96
CA LEU A 118 -20.07 9.97 12.77
C LEU A 118 -18.78 9.56 13.49
N ILE A 119 -18.88 8.82 14.61
CA ILE A 119 -17.69 8.33 15.31
C ILE A 119 -17.04 7.22 14.49
N SER A 120 -17.84 6.28 13.99
CA SER A 120 -17.39 5.23 13.06
C SER A 120 -16.79 5.84 11.79
N CYS A 121 -17.38 6.94 11.29
CA CYS A 121 -16.82 7.76 10.22
C CYS A 121 -15.40 8.23 10.53
N PHE A 122 -15.22 8.92 11.65
CA PHE A 122 -13.91 9.41 12.06
C PHE A 122 -12.89 8.26 12.22
N MET A 123 -13.29 7.17 12.90
CA MET A 123 -12.42 6.04 13.21
C MET A 123 -11.98 5.28 11.97
N ILE A 124 -12.90 4.93 11.06
CA ILE A 124 -12.58 4.21 9.82
C ILE A 124 -11.68 5.06 8.92
N CYS A 125 -11.97 6.36 8.77
CA CYS A 125 -11.15 7.26 7.96
C CYS A 125 -9.73 7.40 8.52
N SER A 126 -9.62 7.52 9.84
CA SER A 126 -8.34 7.58 10.53
C SER A 126 -7.54 6.28 10.36
N LEU A 127 -8.18 5.12 10.54
CA LEU A 127 -7.56 3.80 10.31
C LEU A 127 -7.02 3.67 8.88
N MET A 128 -7.81 4.03 7.88
CA MET A 128 -7.40 3.91 6.47
C MET A 128 -6.15 4.73 6.15
N VAL A 129 -5.99 5.92 6.75
CA VAL A 129 -4.83 6.78 6.47
C VAL A 129 -3.61 6.42 7.30
N VAL A 130 -3.76 6.03 8.58
CA VAL A 130 -2.60 5.71 9.44
C VAL A 130 -2.07 4.29 9.27
N PHE A 131 -2.78 3.42 8.55
CA PHE A 131 -2.37 2.03 8.39
C PHE A 131 -0.94 1.94 7.80
N PRO A 132 -0.01 1.15 8.37
CA PRO A 132 1.41 1.22 7.98
C PRO A 132 1.74 0.88 6.53
N VAL A 133 0.81 0.25 5.79
CA VAL A 133 0.89 0.11 4.34
C VAL A 133 1.01 1.47 3.63
N VAL A 134 0.38 2.52 4.16
CA VAL A 134 0.53 3.90 3.67
C VAL A 134 1.97 4.38 3.86
N THR A 135 2.56 4.12 5.02
CA THR A 135 3.96 4.42 5.33
C THR A 135 4.90 3.70 4.36
N SER A 136 4.75 2.38 4.19
CA SER A 136 5.55 1.61 3.23
C SER A 136 5.37 2.10 1.80
N THR A 137 4.15 2.49 1.39
CA THR A 137 3.90 3.07 0.06
C THR A 137 4.60 4.42 -0.11
N PHE A 138 4.71 5.22 0.95
CA PHE A 138 5.39 6.51 0.90
C PHE A 138 6.91 6.41 0.76
N ALA A 139 7.54 5.26 1.05
CA ALA A 139 8.93 5.03 0.61
C ALA A 139 9.07 5.08 -0.92
N TYR A 140 8.01 4.81 -1.67
CA TYR A 140 7.93 4.90 -3.13
C TYR A 140 7.14 6.15 -3.56
N MET A 141 7.54 7.31 -3.02
CA MET A 141 6.79 8.56 -3.15
C MET A 141 6.57 8.99 -4.61
N PHE A 142 7.45 8.59 -5.53
CA PHE A 142 7.32 8.81 -6.98
C PHE A 142 6.03 8.21 -7.58
N THR A 143 5.49 7.13 -6.98
CA THR A 143 4.32 6.42 -7.51
C THR A 143 3.13 6.36 -6.55
N ALA A 144 3.31 6.77 -5.28
CA ALA A 144 2.31 6.68 -4.22
C ALA A 144 0.91 7.20 -4.63
N GLY A 145 0.84 8.38 -5.24
CA GLY A 145 -0.43 8.96 -5.70
C GLY A 145 -1.17 8.09 -6.73
N TYR A 146 -0.44 7.44 -7.64
CA TYR A 146 -1.01 6.51 -8.61
C TYR A 146 -1.50 5.22 -7.95
N TYR A 147 -0.77 4.72 -6.95
CA TYR A 147 -1.17 3.53 -6.20
C TYR A 147 -2.47 3.79 -5.42
N PHE A 148 -2.61 4.92 -4.73
CA PHE A 148 -3.87 5.25 -4.07
C PHE A 148 -4.99 5.58 -5.07
N PHE A 149 -4.68 6.08 -6.27
CA PHE A 149 -5.66 6.14 -7.36
C PHE A 149 -6.16 4.75 -7.76
N SER A 150 -5.26 3.76 -7.84
CA SER A 150 -5.62 2.36 -8.08
C SER A 150 -6.53 1.79 -6.99
N VAL A 151 -6.24 2.08 -5.71
CA VAL A 151 -7.15 1.75 -4.59
C VAL A 151 -8.53 2.37 -4.82
N PHE A 152 -8.59 3.66 -5.14
CA PHE A 152 -9.86 4.34 -5.42
C PHE A 152 -10.65 3.69 -6.57
N LEU A 153 -9.98 3.26 -7.66
CA LEU A 153 -10.62 2.55 -8.76
C LEU A 153 -11.24 1.22 -8.31
N MET A 154 -10.63 0.48 -7.38
CA MET A 154 -11.21 -0.74 -6.80
C MET A 154 -12.48 -0.46 -6.00
N PHE A 155 -12.49 0.61 -5.19
CA PHE A 155 -13.70 1.05 -4.48
C PHE A 155 -14.79 1.50 -5.47
N LEU A 156 -14.43 2.26 -6.50
CA LEU A 156 -15.35 2.74 -7.53
C LEU A 156 -15.96 1.57 -8.33
N ALA A 157 -15.14 0.58 -8.70
CA ALA A 157 -15.61 -0.65 -9.32
C ALA A 157 -16.59 -1.41 -8.41
N ALA A 158 -16.28 -1.49 -7.11
CA ALA A 158 -17.14 -2.14 -6.12
C ALA A 158 -18.51 -1.47 -6.03
N ILE A 159 -18.58 -0.16 -5.79
CA ILE A 159 -19.87 0.54 -5.63
C ILE A 159 -20.72 0.49 -6.90
N LEU A 160 -20.10 0.63 -8.08
CA LEU A 160 -20.83 0.54 -9.33
C LEU A 160 -21.43 -0.87 -9.51
N THR A 161 -20.63 -1.89 -9.23
CA THR A 161 -21.06 -3.29 -9.32
C THR A 161 -22.15 -3.62 -8.30
N ILE A 162 -22.04 -3.14 -7.06
CA ILE A 162 -22.99 -3.42 -5.98
C ILE A 162 -24.32 -2.67 -6.22
N LYS A 163 -24.29 -1.37 -6.51
CA LYS A 163 -25.50 -0.53 -6.54
C LYS A 163 -26.28 -0.61 -7.85
N TYR A 164 -25.62 -0.86 -8.98
CA TYR A 164 -26.25 -0.78 -10.29
C TYR A 164 -26.32 -2.14 -10.99
N LYS A 165 -27.49 -2.48 -11.54
CA LYS A 165 -27.76 -3.75 -12.23
C LYS A 165 -26.69 -4.08 -13.29
N ARG A 166 -26.36 -3.08 -14.14
CA ARG A 166 -25.36 -3.18 -15.21
C ARG A 166 -23.99 -2.58 -14.84
N GLY A 167 -23.80 -2.16 -13.59
CA GLY A 167 -22.56 -1.49 -13.18
C GLY A 167 -21.32 -2.39 -13.23
N GLY A 168 -21.49 -3.73 -13.24
CA GLY A 168 -20.39 -4.68 -13.40
C GLY A 168 -19.62 -4.50 -14.71
N PHE A 169 -20.24 -4.04 -15.81
CA PHE A 169 -19.52 -3.77 -17.06
C PHE A 169 -18.49 -2.65 -16.90
N ILE A 170 -18.86 -1.58 -16.19
CA ILE A 170 -17.92 -0.49 -15.87
C ILE A 170 -16.92 -0.98 -14.82
N GLY A 171 -17.38 -1.78 -13.85
CA GLY A 171 -16.52 -2.42 -12.85
C GLY A 171 -15.39 -3.23 -13.48
N ILE A 172 -15.67 -4.03 -14.51
CA ILE A 172 -14.66 -4.80 -15.27
C ILE A 172 -13.55 -3.90 -15.82
N LEU A 173 -13.92 -2.79 -16.45
CA LEU A 173 -12.94 -1.83 -16.98
C LEU A 173 -12.11 -1.19 -15.86
N LEU A 174 -12.76 -0.76 -14.77
CA LEU A 174 -12.08 -0.12 -13.64
C LEU A 174 -11.13 -1.08 -12.91
N ILE A 175 -11.51 -2.35 -12.73
CA ILE A 175 -10.63 -3.40 -12.21
C ILE A 175 -9.43 -3.55 -13.14
N ALA A 176 -9.65 -3.64 -14.46
CA ALA A 176 -8.55 -3.81 -15.41
C ALA A 176 -7.57 -2.62 -15.39
N CYS A 177 -8.09 -1.39 -15.30
CA CYS A 177 -7.28 -0.19 -15.13
C CYS A 177 -6.50 -0.19 -13.81
N SER A 178 -7.13 -0.55 -12.70
CA SER A 178 -6.47 -0.63 -11.39
C SER A 178 -5.33 -1.67 -11.40
N LEU A 179 -5.57 -2.87 -11.95
CA LEU A 179 -4.52 -3.88 -12.14
C LEU A 179 -3.42 -3.41 -13.10
N GLY A 180 -3.79 -2.61 -14.11
CA GLY A 180 -2.86 -1.91 -14.99
C GLY A 180 -2.05 -0.80 -14.31
N ILE A 181 -2.34 -0.46 -13.05
CA ILE A 181 -1.51 0.40 -12.22
C ILE A 181 -0.73 -0.43 -11.22
N TYR A 182 -1.44 -1.22 -10.41
CA TYR A 182 -0.85 -2.03 -9.35
C TYR A 182 -1.72 -3.25 -9.06
N GLN A 183 -1.17 -4.42 -9.32
CA GLN A 183 -1.90 -5.68 -9.34
C GLN A 183 -2.34 -6.13 -7.93
N ALA A 184 -1.58 -5.76 -6.89
CA ALA A 184 -1.81 -6.28 -5.55
C ALA A 184 -3.16 -5.84 -4.93
N TYR A 185 -3.73 -4.74 -5.40
CA TYR A 185 -4.97 -4.18 -4.87
C TYR A 185 -6.24 -4.94 -5.29
N PHE A 186 -6.13 -6.03 -6.05
CA PHE A 186 -7.26 -6.91 -6.33
C PHE A 186 -7.93 -7.45 -5.06
N SER A 187 -7.15 -7.72 -4.01
CA SER A 187 -7.64 -8.19 -2.70
C SER A 187 -8.65 -7.21 -2.08
N ILE A 188 -8.55 -5.91 -2.37
CA ILE A 188 -9.45 -4.88 -1.84
C ILE A 188 -10.88 -5.10 -2.35
N ILE A 189 -11.06 -5.22 -3.67
CA ILE A 189 -12.41 -5.39 -4.24
C ILE A 189 -12.98 -6.77 -3.91
N ALA A 190 -12.16 -7.82 -3.87
CA ALA A 190 -12.57 -9.15 -3.44
C ALA A 190 -13.12 -9.08 -1.99
N THR A 191 -12.41 -8.38 -1.11
CA THR A 191 -12.82 -8.19 0.29
C THR A 191 -14.14 -7.41 0.37
N LEU A 192 -14.28 -6.29 -0.35
CA LEU A 192 -15.52 -5.50 -0.38
C LEU A 192 -16.75 -6.30 -0.86
N PHE A 193 -16.58 -7.17 -1.87
CA PHE A 193 -17.67 -8.03 -2.35
C PHE A 193 -18.05 -9.11 -1.33
N ILE A 194 -17.08 -9.78 -0.69
CA ILE A 194 -17.38 -10.74 0.38
C ILE A 194 -18.07 -10.06 1.55
N MET A 195 -17.60 -8.87 1.93
CA MET A 195 -18.21 -8.03 2.96
C MET A 195 -19.67 -7.68 2.65
N ASP A 196 -19.99 -7.26 1.42
CA ASP A 196 -21.38 -6.98 1.00
C ASP A 196 -22.26 -8.23 1.05
N LEU A 197 -21.74 -9.38 0.60
CA LEU A 197 -22.46 -10.66 0.65
C LEU A 197 -22.76 -11.11 2.09
N ILE A 198 -21.80 -10.95 3.01
CA ILE A 198 -22.03 -11.26 4.44
C ILE A 198 -23.15 -10.38 4.99
N ILE A 199 -23.09 -9.06 4.78
CA ILE A 199 -24.11 -8.12 5.29
C ILE A 199 -25.50 -8.44 4.73
N LYS A 200 -25.60 -8.77 3.44
CA LYS A 200 -26.86 -9.19 2.81
C LYS A 200 -27.41 -10.50 3.36
N CYS A 201 -26.54 -11.43 3.75
CA CYS A 201 -26.97 -12.65 4.44
C CYS A 201 -27.47 -12.38 5.86
N MET A 202 -26.97 -11.33 6.53
CA MET A 202 -27.43 -10.93 7.87
C MET A 202 -28.84 -10.30 7.85
N ASP A 203 -29.24 -9.69 6.72
CA ASP A 203 -30.58 -9.13 6.56
C ASP A 203 -31.63 -10.23 6.30
N GLU A 204 -32.59 -10.35 7.22
CA GLU A 204 -33.69 -11.30 7.11
C GLU A 204 -34.58 -11.04 5.89
N ASN A 205 -34.72 -9.79 5.47
CA ASN A 205 -35.58 -9.39 4.35
C ASN A 205 -34.96 -9.70 2.98
N THR A 206 -33.63 -9.85 2.92
CA THR A 206 -32.92 -10.10 1.66
C THR A 206 -33.12 -11.55 1.21
N ASN A 207 -33.48 -11.76 -0.06
CA ASN A 207 -33.75 -13.10 -0.59
C ASN A 207 -32.45 -13.87 -0.91
N THR A 208 -32.34 -15.12 -0.44
CA THR A 208 -31.19 -16.04 -0.64
C THR A 208 -30.75 -16.20 -2.10
N LEU A 209 -31.71 -16.32 -3.03
CA LEU A 209 -31.43 -16.44 -4.46
C LEU A 209 -30.89 -15.13 -5.03
N THR A 210 -31.32 -13.99 -4.49
CA THR A 210 -30.81 -12.68 -4.90
C THR A 210 -29.35 -12.54 -4.47
N THR A 211 -29.03 -12.85 -3.22
CA THR A 211 -27.64 -12.85 -2.73
C THR A 211 -26.75 -13.81 -3.53
N PHE A 212 -27.25 -14.99 -3.89
CA PHE A 212 -26.50 -15.93 -4.73
C PHE A 212 -26.23 -15.39 -6.14
N LYS A 213 -27.22 -14.77 -6.78
CA LYS A 213 -27.06 -14.12 -8.09
C LYS A 213 -26.05 -12.99 -8.03
N GLU A 214 -26.01 -12.24 -6.93
CA GLU A 214 -25.01 -11.20 -6.71
C GLU A 214 -23.62 -11.77 -6.49
N ALA A 215 -23.47 -12.88 -5.76
CA ALA A 215 -22.19 -13.57 -5.62
C ALA A 215 -21.64 -14.02 -6.98
N ILE A 216 -22.49 -14.59 -7.85
CA ILE A 216 -22.12 -14.92 -9.23
C ILE A 216 -21.72 -13.67 -10.00
N LYS A 217 -22.49 -12.58 -9.91
CA LYS A 217 -22.16 -11.31 -10.58
C LYS A 217 -20.81 -10.78 -10.11
N TYR A 218 -20.52 -10.79 -8.82
CA TYR A 218 -19.26 -10.32 -8.24
C TYR A 218 -18.09 -11.17 -8.73
N PHE A 219 -18.23 -12.49 -8.67
CA PHE A 219 -17.24 -13.43 -9.20
C PHE A 219 -16.97 -13.20 -10.69
N LEU A 220 -18.01 -13.10 -11.53
CA LEU A 220 -17.86 -12.85 -12.96
C LEU A 220 -17.24 -11.49 -13.25
N THR A 221 -17.54 -10.47 -12.44
CA THR A 221 -16.94 -9.13 -12.58
C THR A 221 -15.45 -9.16 -12.25
N LEU A 222 -15.05 -9.82 -11.16
CA LEU A 222 -13.64 -10.02 -10.78
C LEU A 222 -12.88 -10.78 -11.85
N LEU A 223 -13.41 -11.94 -12.28
CA LEU A 223 -12.79 -12.79 -13.29
C LEU A 223 -12.66 -12.07 -14.63
N SER A 224 -13.72 -11.40 -15.08
CA SER A 224 -13.70 -10.67 -16.35
C SER A 224 -12.77 -9.45 -16.29
N GLY A 225 -12.66 -8.77 -15.16
CA GLY A 225 -11.71 -7.68 -14.94
C GLY A 225 -10.26 -8.16 -15.04
N LEU A 226 -9.94 -9.30 -14.42
CA LEU A 226 -8.61 -9.92 -14.52
C LEU A 226 -8.30 -10.36 -15.96
N ILE A 227 -9.25 -11.02 -16.65
CA ILE A 227 -9.09 -11.44 -18.04
C ILE A 227 -8.88 -10.23 -18.95
N LEU A 228 -9.67 -9.17 -18.78
CA LEU A 228 -9.54 -7.95 -19.55
C LEU A 228 -8.17 -7.29 -19.33
N TYR A 229 -7.71 -7.23 -18.08
CA TYR A 229 -6.36 -6.76 -17.75
C TYR A 229 -5.28 -7.55 -18.51
N LEU A 230 -5.31 -8.89 -18.42
CA LEU A 230 -4.33 -9.75 -19.10
C LEU A 230 -4.38 -9.59 -20.62
N PHE A 231 -5.58 -9.43 -21.18
CA PHE A 231 -5.79 -9.20 -22.61
C PHE A 231 -5.21 -7.85 -23.07
N ILE A 232 -5.54 -6.75 -22.38
CA ILE A 232 -4.99 -5.42 -22.68
C ILE A 232 -3.47 -5.42 -22.52
N ASN A 233 -2.97 -6.03 -21.45
CA ASN A 233 -1.54 -6.13 -21.21
C ASN A 233 -0.82 -6.82 -22.38
N LYS A 234 -1.35 -7.96 -22.85
CA LYS A 234 -0.81 -8.68 -24.01
C LYS A 234 -0.81 -7.82 -25.28
N ILE A 235 -1.88 -7.05 -25.52
CA ILE A 235 -1.96 -6.13 -26.67
C ILE A 235 -0.86 -5.06 -26.57
N ILE A 236 -0.73 -4.42 -25.42
CA ILE A 236 0.19 -3.29 -25.23
C ILE A 236 1.66 -3.74 -25.31
N ILE A 237 1.99 -4.88 -24.70
CA ILE A 237 3.32 -5.49 -24.80
C ILE A 237 3.68 -5.78 -26.26
N ASN A 238 2.78 -6.42 -27.01
CA ASN A 238 2.98 -6.71 -28.42
C ASN A 238 3.09 -5.43 -29.27
N TYR A 239 2.23 -4.44 -29.01
CA TYR A 239 2.24 -3.16 -29.73
C TYR A 239 3.52 -2.36 -29.49
N LYS A 240 4.06 -2.38 -28.27
CA LYS A 240 5.31 -1.71 -27.91
C LYS A 240 6.56 -2.52 -28.31
N GLY A 241 6.40 -3.75 -28.81
CA GLY A 241 7.52 -4.64 -29.14
C GLY A 241 8.36 -5.04 -27.92
N LEU A 242 7.73 -5.08 -26.73
CA LEU A 242 8.40 -5.39 -25.46
C LEU A 242 8.17 -6.87 -25.07
N GLY A 243 8.95 -7.34 -24.11
CA GLY A 243 8.65 -8.56 -23.35
C GLY A 243 8.14 -8.23 -21.94
N LEU A 244 7.38 -9.13 -21.33
CA LEU A 244 7.11 -9.04 -19.89
C LEU A 244 8.39 -9.37 -19.13
N SER A 245 8.71 -8.56 -18.11
CA SER A 245 9.83 -8.86 -17.22
C SER A 245 9.52 -10.07 -16.34
N SER A 246 10.56 -10.66 -15.76
CA SER A 246 10.41 -11.69 -14.70
C SER A 246 10.12 -11.06 -13.33
N TYR A 247 10.11 -9.73 -13.23
CA TYR A 247 9.91 -9.01 -11.98
C TYR A 247 8.61 -9.41 -11.30
N GLN A 248 8.70 -9.85 -10.04
CA GLN A 248 7.57 -10.32 -9.22
C GLN A 248 6.69 -11.36 -9.94
N GLY A 249 7.28 -12.17 -10.85
CA GLY A 249 6.56 -13.23 -11.55
C GLY A 249 5.42 -12.76 -12.45
N ILE A 250 5.42 -11.50 -12.91
CA ILE A 250 4.34 -10.96 -13.76
C ILE A 250 4.13 -11.75 -15.05
N ASN A 251 5.20 -12.32 -15.59
CA ASN A 251 5.18 -13.22 -16.74
C ASN A 251 4.45 -14.55 -16.47
N ASN A 252 4.18 -14.90 -15.20
CA ASN A 252 3.61 -16.18 -14.79
C ASN A 252 2.15 -16.12 -14.30
N ILE A 253 1.55 -14.93 -14.06
CA ILE A 253 0.20 -14.80 -13.45
C ILE A 253 -0.87 -15.57 -14.24
N GLY A 254 -0.75 -15.63 -15.58
CA GLY A 254 -1.68 -16.35 -16.46
C GLY A 254 -1.32 -17.82 -16.72
N THR A 255 -0.21 -18.32 -16.19
CA THR A 255 0.33 -19.66 -16.46
C THR A 255 0.54 -20.48 -15.19
N LEU A 256 0.03 -20.01 -14.05
CA LEU A 256 0.09 -20.74 -12.78
C LEU A 256 -0.60 -22.10 -12.90
N SER A 257 0.07 -23.14 -12.39
CA SER A 257 -0.51 -24.47 -12.29
C SER A 257 -1.63 -24.52 -11.23
N ILE A 258 -2.53 -25.48 -11.35
CA ILE A 258 -3.60 -25.71 -10.36
C ILE A 258 -3.02 -25.95 -8.96
N ILE A 259 -1.88 -26.65 -8.87
CA ILE A 259 -1.19 -26.94 -7.61
C ILE A 259 -0.73 -25.63 -6.94
N GLN A 260 -0.09 -24.73 -7.71
CA GLN A 260 0.34 -23.43 -7.20
C GLN A 260 -0.85 -22.59 -6.72
N LEU A 261 -1.97 -22.58 -7.46
CA LEU A 261 -3.17 -21.89 -7.01
C LEU A 261 -3.68 -22.44 -5.65
N PHE A 262 -3.68 -23.77 -5.47
CA PHE A 262 -4.02 -24.38 -4.19
C PHE A 262 -3.02 -24.02 -3.07
N GLU A 263 -1.73 -23.95 -3.37
CA GLU A 263 -0.71 -23.50 -2.41
C GLU A 263 -0.91 -22.03 -2.02
N GLY A 264 -1.20 -21.16 -2.98
CA GLY A 264 -1.55 -19.76 -2.72
C GLY A 264 -2.79 -19.63 -1.83
N ILE A 265 -3.83 -20.45 -2.06
CA ILE A 265 -5.01 -20.50 -1.18
C ILE A 265 -4.62 -20.94 0.23
N LYS A 266 -3.81 -22.00 0.38
CA LYS A 266 -3.33 -22.45 1.69
C LYS A 266 -2.53 -21.35 2.42
N LYS A 267 -1.63 -20.66 1.70
CA LYS A 267 -0.85 -19.53 2.24
C LYS A 267 -1.75 -18.38 2.66
N ALA A 268 -2.78 -18.02 1.88
CA ALA A 268 -3.74 -16.98 2.23
C ALA A 268 -4.39 -17.24 3.61
N TYR A 269 -4.84 -18.47 3.85
CA TYR A 269 -5.40 -18.86 5.15
C TYR A 269 -4.34 -18.95 6.25
N ALA A 270 -3.19 -19.56 5.97
CA ALA A 270 -2.11 -19.68 6.96
C ALA A 270 -1.63 -18.31 7.45
N ASN A 271 -1.40 -17.39 6.52
CA ASN A 271 -0.97 -16.03 6.82
C ASN A 271 -2.08 -15.24 7.51
N TYR A 272 -3.36 -15.41 7.12
CA TYR A 272 -4.45 -14.77 7.85
C TYR A 272 -4.52 -15.21 9.31
N LEU A 273 -4.32 -16.51 9.57
CA LEU A 273 -4.29 -17.03 10.94
C LEU A 273 -3.03 -16.59 11.69
N SER A 274 -1.88 -16.49 11.00
CA SER A 274 -0.63 -16.08 11.63
C SER A 274 -0.66 -14.62 12.09
N ILE A 275 -1.42 -13.73 11.44
CA ILE A 275 -1.64 -12.33 11.86
C ILE A 275 -2.01 -12.22 13.36
N ILE A 276 -2.66 -13.24 13.93
CA ILE A 276 -3.04 -13.26 15.34
C ILE A 276 -1.81 -13.35 16.27
N SER A 277 -0.73 -14.03 15.85
CA SER A 277 0.40 -14.41 16.70
C SER A 277 1.77 -14.03 16.16
N THR A 278 1.87 -13.50 14.94
CA THR A 278 3.14 -13.13 14.27
C THR A 278 3.10 -11.70 13.78
N ASP A 279 4.26 -11.05 13.75
CA ASP A 279 4.42 -9.76 13.07
C ASP A 279 4.37 -9.91 11.55
N TYR A 280 3.15 -9.93 11.00
CA TYR A 280 2.93 -10.15 9.58
C TYR A 280 3.43 -8.93 8.77
N LEU A 281 4.55 -9.09 8.08
CA LEU A 281 5.17 -8.06 7.23
C LEU A 281 5.46 -6.73 7.97
N GLY A 282 5.82 -6.81 9.25
CA GLY A 282 6.12 -5.66 10.11
C GLY A 282 4.88 -4.84 10.53
N LEU A 283 3.66 -5.30 10.23
CA LEU A 283 2.42 -4.54 10.49
C LEU A 283 1.95 -4.61 11.95
N PHE A 284 2.38 -5.63 12.70
CA PHE A 284 1.76 -6.03 13.96
C PHE A 284 2.75 -6.21 15.11
N HIS A 285 3.95 -5.65 15.02
CA HIS A 285 5.01 -5.75 16.02
C HIS A 285 4.57 -5.55 17.49
N ASN A 286 3.57 -4.69 17.72
CA ASN A 286 3.14 -4.32 19.07
C ASN A 286 2.06 -5.25 19.65
N GLY A 287 2.24 -5.72 20.89
CA GLY A 287 1.28 -6.58 21.58
C GLY A 287 -0.13 -5.98 21.75
N ILE A 288 -0.26 -4.65 21.82
CA ILE A 288 -1.56 -3.96 21.87
C ILE A 288 -2.26 -4.04 20.50
N ILE A 289 -1.52 -3.95 19.41
CA ILE A 289 -2.07 -4.14 18.05
C ILE A 289 -2.55 -5.58 17.89
N HIS A 290 -1.77 -6.58 18.32
CA HIS A 290 -2.22 -7.97 18.36
C HIS A 290 -3.50 -8.14 19.18
N PHE A 291 -3.58 -7.53 20.36
CA PHE A 291 -4.81 -7.53 21.16
C PHE A 291 -6.00 -6.93 20.40
N CYS A 292 -5.81 -5.81 19.72
CA CYS A 292 -6.87 -5.15 18.92
C CYS A 292 -7.34 -6.02 17.74
N ILE A 293 -6.41 -6.73 17.08
CA ILE A 293 -6.72 -7.68 16.00
C ILE A 293 -7.51 -8.87 16.52
N ILE A 294 -7.08 -9.44 17.65
CA ILE A 294 -7.79 -10.56 18.30
C ILE A 294 -9.20 -10.11 18.66
N LEU A 295 -9.35 -8.95 19.30
CA LEU A 295 -10.64 -8.39 19.66
C LEU A 295 -11.53 -8.19 18.42
N SER A 296 -10.98 -7.63 17.35
CA SER A 296 -11.71 -7.47 16.09
C SER A 296 -12.21 -8.80 15.52
N ASN A 297 -11.35 -9.82 15.45
CA ASN A 297 -11.72 -11.15 14.98
C ASN A 297 -12.74 -11.83 15.89
N ILE A 298 -12.64 -11.65 17.22
CA ILE A 298 -13.65 -12.12 18.16
C ILE A 298 -14.99 -11.41 17.90
N CYS A 299 -15.00 -10.09 17.74
CA CYS A 299 -16.21 -9.34 17.38
C CYS A 299 -16.83 -9.89 16.10
N PHE A 300 -16.02 -10.13 15.06
CA PHE A 300 -16.47 -10.73 13.80
C PHE A 300 -17.12 -12.09 14.02
N LEU A 301 -16.43 -13.00 14.70
CA LEU A 301 -16.90 -14.37 14.91
C LEU A 301 -18.16 -14.42 15.79
N VAL A 302 -18.18 -13.68 16.90
CA VAL A 302 -19.33 -13.66 17.82
C VAL A 302 -20.57 -13.13 17.10
N ILE A 303 -20.46 -12.02 16.37
CA ILE A 303 -21.58 -11.45 15.61
C ILE A 303 -22.05 -12.41 14.51
N SER A 304 -21.10 -13.00 13.79
CA SER A 304 -21.39 -13.93 12.69
C SER A 304 -22.09 -15.19 13.20
N ILE A 305 -21.59 -15.80 14.27
CA ILE A 305 -22.19 -16.98 14.90
C ILE A 305 -23.57 -16.63 15.46
N TRP A 306 -23.69 -15.51 16.18
CA TRP A 306 -24.98 -15.06 16.71
C TRP A 306 -26.02 -14.89 15.60
N THR A 307 -25.63 -14.29 14.47
CA THR A 307 -26.51 -14.14 13.30
C THR A 307 -26.87 -15.51 12.71
N LEU A 308 -25.89 -16.40 12.51
CA LEU A 308 -26.10 -17.77 12.02
C LEU A 308 -27.13 -18.54 12.86
N LEU A 309 -27.10 -18.37 14.18
CA LEU A 309 -28.04 -19.03 15.10
C LEU A 309 -29.46 -18.45 15.01
N LYS A 310 -29.61 -17.17 14.66
CA LYS A 310 -30.91 -16.48 14.57
C LYS A 310 -31.60 -16.65 13.22
N LEU A 311 -30.84 -16.87 12.14
CA LEU A 311 -31.42 -17.09 10.82
C LEU A 311 -32.37 -18.30 10.82
N GLY A 312 -33.59 -18.13 10.31
CA GLY A 312 -34.54 -19.24 10.19
C GLY A 312 -34.26 -20.20 9.04
N SER A 313 -33.57 -19.74 7.98
CA SER A 313 -33.34 -20.51 6.75
C SER A 313 -31.98 -21.21 6.75
N THR A 314 -31.96 -22.54 6.61
CA THR A 314 -30.74 -23.35 6.48
C THR A 314 -29.87 -22.91 5.29
N LEU A 315 -30.50 -22.53 4.17
CA LEU A 315 -29.78 -22.05 2.99
C LEU A 315 -29.06 -20.71 3.25
N LYS A 316 -29.71 -19.77 3.95
CA LYS A 316 -29.04 -18.52 4.36
C LYS A 316 -27.87 -18.79 5.30
N LYS A 317 -28.02 -19.73 6.25
CA LYS A 317 -26.93 -20.14 7.15
C LYS A 317 -25.73 -20.67 6.37
N LEU A 318 -25.97 -21.56 5.40
CA LEU A 318 -24.92 -22.12 4.56
C LEU A 318 -24.20 -21.03 3.73
N GLN A 319 -24.95 -20.09 3.14
CA GLN A 319 -24.37 -18.96 2.41
C GLN A 319 -23.50 -18.08 3.31
N LEU A 320 -24.03 -17.67 4.48
CA LEU A 320 -23.31 -16.86 5.43
C LEU A 320 -22.02 -17.56 5.89
N PHE A 321 -22.11 -18.84 6.24
CA PHE A 321 -20.95 -19.65 6.61
C PHE A 321 -19.89 -19.70 5.50
N LEU A 322 -20.30 -19.93 4.24
CA LEU A 322 -19.39 -19.94 3.10
C LEU A 322 -18.69 -18.57 2.92
N TYR A 323 -19.43 -17.46 3.01
CA TYR A 323 -18.84 -16.14 2.84
C TYR A 323 -17.90 -15.75 4.00
N ILE A 324 -18.19 -16.19 5.23
CA ILE A 324 -17.27 -16.06 6.36
C ILE A 324 -15.97 -16.83 6.09
N LEU A 325 -16.05 -18.05 5.55
CA LEU A 325 -14.86 -18.83 5.18
C LEU A 325 -14.07 -18.18 4.04
N LEU A 326 -14.73 -17.48 3.11
CA LEU A 326 -14.06 -16.78 2.01
C LEU A 326 -13.42 -15.45 2.43
N PHE A 327 -13.78 -14.90 3.59
CA PHE A 327 -13.28 -13.59 4.04
C PHE A 327 -11.75 -13.56 4.26
N PRO A 328 -11.13 -14.52 5.00
CA PRO A 328 -9.68 -14.62 5.10
C PRO A 328 -8.97 -14.71 3.74
N LEU A 329 -9.54 -15.51 2.83
CA LEU A 329 -9.01 -15.68 1.47
C LEU A 329 -9.11 -14.38 0.67
N ALA A 330 -10.19 -13.61 0.81
CA ALA A 330 -10.37 -12.35 0.09
C ALA A 330 -9.40 -11.27 0.58
N ILE A 331 -9.15 -11.19 1.89
CA ILE A 331 -8.20 -10.24 2.48
C ILE A 331 -6.78 -10.53 2.00
N ASN A 332 -6.37 -11.79 2.00
CA ASN A 332 -5.02 -12.23 1.61
C ASN A 332 -4.98 -12.82 0.19
N PHE A 333 -5.87 -12.39 -0.70
CA PHE A 333 -5.94 -12.95 -2.06
C PHE A 333 -4.64 -12.71 -2.86
N ILE A 334 -3.81 -11.77 -2.43
CA ILE A 334 -2.48 -11.53 -2.97
C ILE A 334 -1.59 -12.78 -2.94
N GLU A 335 -1.74 -13.65 -1.93
CA GLU A 335 -1.02 -14.93 -1.84
C GLU A 335 -1.36 -15.87 -3.01
N VAL A 336 -2.59 -15.78 -3.53
CA VAL A 336 -3.02 -16.53 -4.71
C VAL A 336 -2.46 -15.90 -5.98
N MET A 337 -2.46 -14.57 -6.06
CA MET A 337 -1.91 -13.85 -7.21
C MET A 337 -0.39 -14.00 -7.34
N CYS A 338 0.30 -14.14 -6.21
CA CYS A 338 1.75 -14.28 -6.09
C CYS A 338 2.18 -15.73 -5.84
N ALA A 339 1.33 -16.72 -6.13
CA ALA A 339 1.60 -18.14 -5.84
C ALA A 339 2.79 -18.75 -6.62
N GLY A 340 3.44 -17.99 -7.51
CA GLY A 340 4.67 -18.40 -8.17
C GLY A 340 5.87 -18.44 -7.22
N ASN A 341 6.85 -19.30 -7.52
CA ASN A 341 8.01 -19.57 -6.66
C ASN A 341 9.03 -18.41 -6.55
N SER A 342 8.82 -17.30 -7.25
CA SER A 342 9.77 -16.19 -7.40
C SER A 342 9.18 -14.84 -6.98
N THR A 343 8.22 -14.85 -6.06
CA THR A 343 7.46 -13.64 -5.67
C THR A 343 7.59 -13.40 -4.18
N THR A 344 7.97 -12.18 -3.80
CA THR A 344 8.05 -11.76 -2.40
C THR A 344 6.90 -10.79 -2.14
N ILE A 345 6.11 -11.06 -1.12
CA ILE A 345 5.00 -10.18 -0.73
C ILE A 345 5.56 -9.10 0.18
N HIS A 346 5.37 -7.86 -0.22
CA HIS A 346 5.82 -6.68 0.51
C HIS A 346 4.66 -6.01 1.26
N THR A 347 4.99 -5.24 2.30
CA THR A 347 4.00 -4.55 3.13
C THR A 347 3.04 -3.70 2.29
N LEU A 348 3.54 -2.97 1.28
CA LEU A 348 2.68 -2.13 0.43
C LEU A 348 1.59 -2.89 -0.38
N MET A 349 1.72 -4.23 -0.51
CA MET A 349 0.82 -5.08 -1.29
C MET A 349 -0.45 -5.47 -0.53
N VAL A 350 -0.47 -5.33 0.80
CA VAL A 350 -1.51 -5.91 1.65
C VAL A 350 -2.48 -4.88 2.25
N TYR A 351 -2.80 -3.81 1.51
CA TYR A 351 -3.71 -2.77 2.00
C TYR A 351 -5.10 -3.29 2.41
N SER A 352 -5.57 -4.40 1.83
CA SER A 352 -6.82 -5.09 2.21
C SER A 352 -6.85 -5.55 3.67
N VAL A 353 -5.70 -5.74 4.32
CA VAL A 353 -5.62 -6.15 5.73
C VAL A 353 -6.25 -5.11 6.67
N VAL A 354 -6.33 -3.84 6.26
CA VAL A 354 -7.03 -2.80 7.03
C VAL A 354 -8.50 -3.15 7.31
N PHE A 355 -9.13 -3.98 6.46
CA PHE A 355 -10.51 -4.40 6.64
C PHE A 355 -10.73 -5.24 7.90
N ILE A 356 -9.68 -5.87 8.46
CA ILE A 356 -9.75 -6.51 9.78
C ILE A 356 -10.19 -5.50 10.82
N PHE A 357 -9.70 -4.26 10.81
CA PHE A 357 -10.07 -3.24 11.79
C PHE A 357 -11.37 -2.51 11.46
N ILE A 358 -11.74 -2.44 10.19
CA ILE A 358 -12.95 -1.75 9.72
C ILE A 358 -14.20 -2.57 9.99
N TRP A 359 -14.13 -3.89 9.80
CA TRP A 359 -15.28 -4.78 9.80
C TRP A 359 -16.15 -4.76 11.07
N PRO A 360 -15.60 -4.68 12.31
CA PRO A 360 -16.42 -4.58 13.52
C PRO A 360 -17.39 -3.40 13.53
N PHE A 361 -17.00 -2.24 12.99
CA PHE A 361 -17.88 -1.08 12.89
C PHE A 361 -19.08 -1.35 11.98
N LEU A 362 -18.83 -1.95 10.82
CA LEU A 362 -19.89 -2.30 9.86
C LEU A 362 -20.88 -3.27 10.51
N LEU A 363 -20.37 -4.30 11.17
CA LEU A 363 -21.20 -5.30 11.82
C LEU A 363 -22.05 -4.73 12.94
N LEU A 364 -21.47 -3.91 13.81
CA LEU A 364 -22.20 -3.30 14.93
C LEU A 364 -23.33 -2.38 14.44
N GLU A 365 -23.10 -1.58 13.40
CA GLU A 365 -24.15 -0.72 12.83
C GLU A 365 -25.23 -1.52 12.09
N LYS A 366 -24.86 -2.62 11.40
CA LYS A 366 -25.82 -3.44 10.65
C LYS A 366 -26.63 -4.38 11.51
N ILE A 367 -26.11 -4.91 12.61
CA ILE A 367 -26.94 -5.68 13.56
C ILE A 367 -28.07 -4.82 14.12
N GLN A 368 -27.80 -3.54 14.42
CA GLN A 368 -28.81 -2.64 14.96
C GLN A 368 -30.02 -2.47 14.02
N THR A 369 -29.83 -2.68 12.72
CA THR A 369 -30.84 -2.40 11.68
C THR A 369 -31.46 -3.64 11.03
N SER A 370 -30.82 -4.82 11.08
CA SER A 370 -31.13 -5.95 10.17
C SER A 370 -31.93 -7.12 10.76
N ILE A 371 -32.22 -7.13 12.07
CA ILE A 371 -32.95 -8.22 12.72
C ILE A 371 -34.12 -7.62 13.48
N ASN A 372 -35.33 -8.17 13.29
CA ASN A 372 -36.55 -7.78 14.00
C ASN A 372 -36.29 -7.77 15.52
N TYR A 373 -35.95 -6.58 16.00
CA TYR A 373 -35.24 -6.37 17.25
C TYR A 373 -36.23 -6.45 18.40
N LYS A 374 -36.38 -7.61 19.03
CA LYS A 374 -37.05 -7.67 20.34
C LYS A 374 -36.10 -7.09 21.38
N ALA A 375 -36.24 -5.79 21.63
CA ALA A 375 -35.60 -5.09 22.73
C ALA A 375 -35.87 -5.85 24.05
N GLY A 376 -34.83 -6.28 24.75
CA GLY A 376 -35.00 -6.88 26.08
C GLY A 376 -33.96 -7.91 26.54
N SER A 377 -33.14 -8.48 25.65
CA SER A 377 -32.09 -9.43 26.07
C SER A 377 -30.84 -8.68 26.57
N LEU A 378 -30.36 -9.03 27.77
CA LEU A 378 -29.14 -8.50 28.42
C LEU A 378 -27.90 -8.61 27.52
N LEU A 379 -27.84 -9.69 26.73
CA LEU A 379 -26.79 -9.93 25.72
C LEU A 379 -26.80 -8.84 24.63
N ASN A 380 -27.96 -8.28 24.28
CA ASN A 380 -28.07 -7.27 23.21
C ASN A 380 -27.56 -5.90 23.67
N VAL A 381 -27.84 -5.53 24.93
CA VAL A 381 -27.31 -4.30 25.55
C VAL A 381 -25.79 -4.42 25.72
N PHE A 382 -25.31 -5.60 26.13
CA PHE A 382 -23.88 -5.87 26.25
C PHE A 382 -23.17 -5.82 24.88
N MET A 383 -23.68 -6.52 23.87
CA MET A 383 -23.07 -6.57 22.54
C MET A 383 -23.03 -5.21 21.82
N LEU A 384 -24.07 -4.39 21.93
CA LEU A 384 -24.15 -3.14 21.17
C LEU A 384 -23.60 -1.93 21.91
N THR A 385 -23.78 -1.83 23.22
CA THR A 385 -23.27 -0.69 23.98
C THR A 385 -21.83 -0.93 24.39
N ILE A 386 -21.57 -2.02 25.12
CA ILE A 386 -20.23 -2.33 25.61
C ILE A 386 -19.32 -2.75 24.45
N GLY A 387 -19.81 -3.57 23.52
CA GLY A 387 -19.05 -3.95 22.31
C GLY A 387 -18.66 -2.75 21.44
N LYS A 388 -19.54 -1.75 21.27
CA LYS A 388 -19.19 -0.52 20.53
C LYS A 388 -18.10 0.28 21.22
N TRP A 389 -18.16 0.42 22.55
CA TRP A 389 -17.08 1.06 23.31
C TRP A 389 -15.76 0.30 23.19
N PHE A 390 -15.77 -1.03 23.27
CA PHE A 390 -14.57 -1.84 23.08
C PHE A 390 -13.95 -1.65 21.68
N VAL A 391 -14.77 -1.68 20.63
CA VAL A 391 -14.30 -1.44 19.25
C VAL A 391 -13.74 -0.03 19.10
N ILE A 392 -14.41 0.99 19.66
CA ILE A 392 -13.93 2.37 19.63
C ILE A 392 -12.59 2.52 20.36
N ILE A 393 -12.48 2.00 21.60
CA ILE A 393 -11.26 2.10 22.41
C ILE A 393 -10.11 1.36 21.72
N SER A 394 -10.37 0.14 21.23
CA SER A 394 -9.39 -0.64 20.47
C SER A 394 -8.93 0.08 19.20
N THR A 395 -9.85 0.75 18.52
CA THR A 395 -9.51 1.53 17.32
C THR A 395 -8.71 2.78 17.65
N ILE A 396 -9.04 3.50 18.74
CA ILE A 396 -8.24 4.63 19.22
C ILE A 396 -6.82 4.17 19.53
N LEU A 397 -6.67 3.06 20.26
CA LEU A 397 -5.35 2.49 20.54
C LEU A 397 -4.62 2.16 19.24
N THR A 398 -5.29 1.47 18.30
CA THR A 398 -4.71 1.12 16.99
C THR A 398 -4.23 2.37 16.24
N ILE A 399 -5.04 3.42 16.17
CA ILE A 399 -4.70 4.68 15.50
C ILE A 399 -3.49 5.33 16.17
N LEU A 400 -3.50 5.44 17.51
CA LEU A 400 -2.39 6.05 18.25
C LEU A 400 -1.09 5.27 18.03
N PHE A 401 -1.11 3.95 18.21
CA PHE A 401 0.07 3.12 18.01
C PHE A 401 0.61 3.19 16.59
N TYR A 402 -0.26 3.22 15.57
CA TYR A 402 0.21 3.40 14.20
C TYR A 402 0.72 4.80 13.90
N ILE A 403 0.15 5.86 14.49
CA ILE A 403 0.74 7.21 14.40
C ILE A 403 2.16 7.21 14.97
N PHE A 404 2.37 6.62 16.14
CA PHE A 404 3.70 6.51 16.76
C PHE A 404 4.65 5.68 15.88
N PHE A 405 4.23 4.49 15.45
CA PHE A 405 5.01 3.60 14.60
C PHE A 405 5.42 4.27 13.28
N ASN A 406 4.51 4.98 12.62
CA ASN A 406 4.80 5.67 11.37
C ASN A 406 5.84 6.78 11.57
N ASN A 407 5.70 7.59 12.64
CA ASN A 407 6.68 8.63 12.95
C ASN A 407 8.03 8.06 13.39
N GLU A 408 8.05 6.93 14.07
CA GLU A 408 9.27 6.18 14.41
C GLU A 408 9.99 5.68 13.15
N ALA A 409 9.25 5.09 12.21
CA ALA A 409 9.79 4.66 10.92
C ALA A 409 10.37 5.87 10.13
N TYR A 410 9.68 7.02 10.12
CA TYR A 410 10.18 8.23 9.48
C TYR A 410 11.43 8.80 10.15
N LEU A 411 11.48 8.77 11.49
CA LEU A 411 12.66 9.18 12.24
C LEU A 411 13.87 8.30 11.89
N LYS A 412 13.68 6.97 11.83
CA LYS A 412 14.73 6.02 11.44
C LYS A 412 15.33 6.39 10.09
N ILE A 413 14.51 6.53 9.04
CA ILE A 413 15.03 6.81 7.69
C ILE A 413 15.59 8.23 7.56
N GLN A 414 15.14 9.18 8.38
CA GLN A 414 15.74 10.51 8.42
C GLN A 414 17.16 10.45 9.00
N LEU A 415 17.37 9.74 10.11
CA LEU A 415 18.69 9.53 10.69
C LEU A 415 19.61 8.76 9.73
N LEU A 416 19.08 7.73 9.05
CA LEU A 416 19.85 7.00 8.02
C LEU A 416 20.26 7.92 6.87
N LYS A 417 19.38 8.80 6.41
CA LYS A 417 19.71 9.81 5.40
C LYS A 417 20.84 10.73 5.85
N GLU A 418 20.79 11.23 7.09
CA GLU A 418 21.83 12.09 7.66
C GLU A 418 23.18 11.36 7.75
N GLN A 419 23.17 10.12 8.23
CA GLN A 419 24.37 9.26 8.28
C GLN A 419 24.92 8.96 6.89
N CYS A 420 24.07 8.64 5.93
CA CYS A 420 24.43 8.35 4.54
C CYS A 420 25.04 9.57 3.85
N ASN A 421 24.47 10.76 4.05
CA ASN A 421 25.04 12.02 3.58
C ASN A 421 26.43 12.29 4.18
N SER A 422 26.58 12.06 5.49
CA SER A 422 27.87 12.22 6.19
C SER A 422 28.92 11.24 5.64
N TYR A 423 28.51 9.98 5.42
CA TYR A 423 29.35 8.93 4.87
C TYR A 423 29.88 9.30 3.49
N PHE A 424 28.98 9.60 2.55
CA PHE A 424 29.38 9.91 1.17
C PHE A 424 30.14 11.23 1.08
N THR A 425 29.80 12.26 1.86
CA THR A 425 30.56 13.51 1.88
C THR A 425 32.00 13.28 2.35
N THR A 426 32.21 12.40 3.33
CA THR A 426 33.53 12.01 3.82
C THR A 426 34.31 11.24 2.75
N LEU A 427 33.67 10.25 2.12
CA LEU A 427 34.27 9.49 1.01
C LEU A 427 34.69 10.42 -0.15
N ILE A 428 33.81 11.33 -0.57
CA ILE A 428 34.09 12.33 -1.60
C ILE A 428 35.27 13.21 -1.21
N THR A 429 35.35 13.61 0.06
CA THR A 429 36.46 14.42 0.56
C THR A 429 37.78 13.66 0.47
N HIS A 430 37.82 12.38 0.87
CA HIS A 430 39.02 11.56 0.73
C HIS A 430 39.41 11.35 -0.74
N ILE A 431 38.44 11.13 -1.63
CA ILE A 431 38.68 11.04 -3.07
C ILE A 431 39.35 12.31 -3.60
N LYS A 432 38.76 13.48 -3.33
CA LYS A 432 39.26 14.78 -3.80
C LYS A 432 40.57 15.22 -3.14
N SER A 433 40.90 14.64 -1.98
CA SER A 433 42.14 14.91 -1.25
C SER A 433 43.24 13.90 -1.59
N THR A 434 43.01 12.97 -2.52
CA THR A 434 44.03 12.03 -2.97
C THR A 434 45.13 12.79 -3.71
N ASP A 435 46.39 12.54 -3.37
CA ASP A 435 47.54 13.20 -4.01
C ASP A 435 47.52 12.96 -5.53
N GLY A 436 47.53 14.06 -6.30
CA GLY A 436 47.43 14.02 -7.77
C GLY A 436 46.02 13.98 -8.33
N TYR A 437 45.00 14.16 -7.48
CA TYR A 437 43.60 14.25 -7.92
C TYR A 437 43.41 15.32 -9.01
N ASP A 438 42.65 14.96 -10.03
CA ASP A 438 42.16 15.82 -11.10
C ASP A 438 40.71 15.45 -11.40
N ASP A 439 39.86 16.44 -11.68
CA ASP A 439 38.42 16.25 -11.88
C ASP A 439 38.08 15.39 -13.11
N ASN A 440 39.04 15.14 -14.00
CA ASN A 440 38.85 14.29 -15.19
C ASN A 440 39.26 12.82 -14.97
N LEU A 441 39.78 12.45 -13.79
CA LEU A 441 40.16 11.06 -13.52
C LEU A 441 38.92 10.20 -13.25
N PRO A 442 38.78 9.03 -13.92
CA PRO A 442 37.71 8.10 -13.63
C PRO A 442 37.92 7.41 -12.27
N LEU A 443 36.83 6.97 -11.66
CA LEU A 443 36.81 6.24 -10.39
C LEU A 443 36.49 4.77 -10.59
N ALA A 444 37.21 3.89 -9.89
CA ALA A 444 36.93 2.47 -9.82
C ALA A 444 36.65 2.07 -8.36
N PHE A 445 35.44 1.59 -8.09
CA PHE A 445 35.06 1.02 -6.78
C PHE A 445 35.26 -0.50 -6.82
N ILE A 446 36.10 -1.03 -5.92
CA ILE A 446 36.44 -2.44 -5.85
C ILE A 446 35.76 -3.09 -4.65
N GLY A 447 34.92 -4.09 -4.90
CA GLY A 447 34.29 -4.88 -3.85
C GLY A 447 33.07 -4.21 -3.21
N ILE A 448 32.65 -4.74 -2.06
CA ILE A 448 31.46 -4.30 -1.30
C ILE A 448 31.92 -3.56 -0.05
N ASN A 449 31.22 -2.49 0.30
CA ASN A 449 31.55 -1.66 1.45
C ASN A 449 31.32 -2.39 2.78
N GLN A 450 32.40 -2.54 3.56
CA GLN A 450 32.40 -3.20 4.87
C GLN A 450 33.01 -2.29 5.94
N ASP A 451 32.47 -1.08 6.09
CA ASP A 451 32.92 -0.16 7.12
C ASP A 451 32.39 -0.56 8.51
N HIS A 452 33.29 -1.12 9.33
CA HIS A 452 32.97 -1.55 10.70
C HIS A 452 32.72 -0.42 11.70
N SER A 453 32.95 0.84 11.32
CA SER A 453 32.66 2.00 12.17
C SER A 453 31.19 2.45 12.10
N ILE A 454 30.41 1.86 11.20
CA ILE A 454 29.00 2.18 11.01
C ILE A 454 28.20 1.85 12.28
N THR A 455 27.41 2.83 12.72
CA THR A 455 26.60 2.72 13.92
C THR A 455 25.37 1.84 13.67
N ASP A 456 25.16 0.86 14.53
CA ASP A 456 23.89 0.13 14.60
C ASP A 456 22.87 0.92 15.44
N MET A 457 21.59 0.85 15.05
CA MET A 457 20.48 1.52 15.73
C MET A 457 19.45 0.50 16.23
N PRO A 458 19.78 -0.33 17.24
CA PRO A 458 18.92 -1.41 17.71
C PRO A 458 17.59 -0.92 18.29
N ALA A 459 17.50 0.37 18.64
CA ALA A 459 16.27 1.03 19.06
C ALA A 459 15.16 1.00 17.99
N PHE A 460 15.50 0.79 16.71
CA PHE A 460 14.54 0.67 15.60
C PHE A 460 14.37 -0.76 15.08
N SER A 461 14.75 -1.78 15.87
CA SER A 461 14.65 -3.19 15.50
C SER A 461 13.21 -3.67 15.26
N ASN A 462 12.22 -2.92 15.78
CA ASN A 462 10.80 -3.14 15.57
C ASN A 462 10.26 -2.68 14.21
N ILE A 463 11.02 -1.87 13.47
CA ILE A 463 10.58 -1.35 12.17
C ILE A 463 10.97 -2.35 11.08
N GLU A 464 10.05 -3.28 10.77
CA GLU A 464 10.24 -4.34 9.76
C GLU A 464 9.37 -4.16 8.50
N ILE A 465 8.64 -3.04 8.37
CA ILE A 465 7.86 -2.78 7.15
C ILE A 465 8.80 -2.56 5.96
N THR A 466 8.41 -3.07 4.78
CA THR A 466 9.23 -3.00 3.56
C THR A 466 9.74 -1.58 3.31
N ALA A 467 11.04 -1.50 3.00
CA ALA A 467 11.86 -0.31 2.75
C ALA A 467 12.32 0.43 4.02
N TYR A 468 11.67 0.24 5.16
CA TYR A 468 12.10 0.84 6.42
C TYR A 468 12.88 -0.13 7.31
N ASP A 469 12.97 -1.40 6.93
CA ASP A 469 13.69 -2.47 7.62
C ASP A 469 15.21 -2.35 7.51
N TRP A 470 15.70 -1.58 6.54
CA TRP A 470 17.11 -1.43 6.22
C TRP A 470 17.89 -0.58 7.24
N ASN A 471 19.21 -0.80 7.27
CA ASN A 471 20.19 -0.03 8.04
C ASN A 471 21.17 0.72 7.10
N LEU A 472 22.18 1.39 7.66
CA LEU A 472 23.12 2.18 6.86
C LEU A 472 23.98 1.32 5.93
N ASN A 473 24.40 0.12 6.35
CA ASN A 473 25.15 -0.81 5.49
C ASN A 473 24.36 -1.20 4.25
N ASP A 474 23.05 -1.40 4.41
CA ASP A 474 22.16 -1.68 3.27
C ASP A 474 22.10 -0.48 2.32
N TRP A 475 22.01 0.75 2.85
CA TRP A 475 21.91 1.97 2.04
C TRP A 475 23.18 2.29 1.24
N ILE A 476 24.35 2.18 1.85
CA ILE A 476 25.62 2.50 1.17
C ILE A 476 26.04 1.43 0.15
N ASN A 477 25.43 0.24 0.23
CA ASN A 477 25.64 -0.86 -0.71
C ASN A 477 24.42 -1.11 -1.62
N ASP A 478 23.35 -0.30 -1.50
CA ASP A 478 22.16 -0.42 -2.32
C ASP A 478 22.47 -0.15 -3.79
N TYR A 479 21.75 -0.79 -4.72
CA TYR A 479 22.04 -0.63 -6.15
C TYR A 479 21.99 0.83 -6.64
N ALA A 480 21.26 1.72 -5.95
CA ALA A 480 21.12 3.14 -6.28
C ALA A 480 22.08 4.06 -5.50
N TRP A 481 23.10 3.52 -4.81
CA TRP A 481 23.98 4.31 -3.95
C TRP A 481 24.79 5.37 -4.72
N GLN A 482 25.13 5.10 -5.99
CA GLN A 482 25.83 6.07 -6.85
C GLN A 482 24.91 7.21 -7.27
N GLU A 483 23.66 6.90 -7.63
CA GLU A 483 22.63 7.92 -7.88
C GLU A 483 22.32 8.72 -6.61
N TYR A 484 22.35 8.09 -5.44
CA TYR A 484 22.21 8.78 -4.16
C TYR A 484 23.32 9.81 -3.99
N MET A 485 24.57 9.40 -4.18
CA MET A 485 25.74 10.29 -4.10
C MET A 485 25.63 11.46 -5.10
N ALA A 486 25.18 11.19 -6.33
CA ALA A 486 24.98 12.21 -7.34
C ALA A 486 23.88 13.22 -6.95
N LEU A 487 22.73 12.75 -6.46
CA LEU A 487 21.56 13.59 -6.18
C LEU A 487 21.66 14.33 -4.84
N HIS A 488 22.16 13.69 -3.78
CA HIS A 488 22.21 14.27 -2.44
C HIS A 488 23.54 14.95 -2.12
N CYS A 489 24.65 14.46 -2.67
CA CYS A 489 25.97 15.04 -2.42
C CYS A 489 26.50 15.86 -3.60
N GLY A 490 25.82 15.87 -4.75
CA GLY A 490 26.21 16.66 -5.92
C GLY A 490 27.51 16.18 -6.58
N TYR A 491 27.87 14.90 -6.39
CA TYR A 491 29.11 14.33 -6.93
C TYR A 491 28.81 13.18 -7.88
N LYS A 492 29.13 13.39 -9.17
CA LYS A 492 28.91 12.43 -10.25
C LYS A 492 30.16 12.32 -11.13
N PRO A 493 31.19 11.59 -10.69
CA PRO A 493 32.38 11.35 -11.49
C PRO A 493 32.13 10.33 -12.62
N GLU A 494 33.08 10.22 -13.55
CA GLU A 494 33.14 9.08 -14.46
C GLU A 494 33.48 7.81 -13.68
N ILE A 495 32.69 6.75 -13.84
CA ILE A 495 32.87 5.48 -13.16
C ILE A 495 33.34 4.42 -14.14
N VAL A 496 34.38 3.68 -13.76
CA VAL A 496 34.77 2.45 -14.45
C VAL A 496 33.80 1.35 -14.05
N GLU A 497 32.99 0.86 -14.99
CA GLU A 497 31.99 -0.19 -14.74
C GLU A 497 32.62 -1.57 -14.51
N ASP A 498 33.55 -1.99 -15.38
CA ASP A 498 34.26 -3.27 -15.22
C ASP A 498 35.58 -3.07 -14.48
N THR A 499 35.57 -3.46 -13.20
CA THR A 499 36.72 -3.35 -12.32
C THR A 499 37.48 -4.66 -12.14
N THR A 500 37.11 -5.73 -12.85
CA THR A 500 37.72 -7.07 -12.67
C THR A 500 39.22 -7.08 -12.94
N GLN A 501 39.64 -6.41 -14.02
CA GLN A 501 41.06 -6.28 -14.36
C GLN A 501 41.79 -5.38 -13.36
N ILE A 502 41.16 -4.27 -12.93
CA ILE A 502 41.73 -3.31 -11.97
C ILE A 502 41.97 -3.99 -10.62
N ALA A 503 41.00 -4.78 -10.14
CA ALA A 503 41.12 -5.54 -8.90
C ALA A 503 42.30 -6.53 -8.92
N SER A 504 42.71 -6.99 -10.12
CA SER A 504 43.82 -7.93 -10.28
C SER A 504 45.21 -7.27 -10.24
N TRP A 505 45.30 -5.94 -10.37
CA TRP A 505 46.56 -5.21 -10.36
C TRP A 505 47.29 -5.35 -9.02
N GLU A 506 48.59 -5.58 -9.08
CA GLU A 506 49.41 -5.82 -7.87
C GLU A 506 49.36 -4.64 -6.89
N GLN A 507 49.33 -3.42 -7.43
CA GLN A 507 49.20 -2.19 -6.63
C GLN A 507 47.86 -2.14 -5.87
N VAL A 508 46.76 -2.59 -6.50
CA VAL A 508 45.42 -2.60 -5.91
C VAL A 508 45.28 -3.71 -4.88
N LYS A 509 45.90 -4.87 -5.11
CA LYS A 509 45.94 -5.96 -4.12
C LYS A 509 46.60 -5.53 -2.81
N HIS A 510 47.64 -4.70 -2.87
CA HIS A 510 48.33 -4.14 -1.70
C HIS A 510 47.67 -2.91 -1.07
N MET A 511 46.56 -2.40 -1.62
CA MET A 511 45.76 -1.36 -0.96
C MET A 511 44.97 -1.95 0.21
N ASP A 512 44.83 -1.15 1.26
CA ASP A 512 43.96 -1.47 2.40
C ASP A 512 42.49 -1.27 2.01
N TYR A 513 41.56 -1.75 2.84
CA TYR A 513 40.13 -1.49 2.64
C TYR A 513 39.72 -0.14 3.23
N TYR A 514 38.85 0.59 2.53
CA TYR A 514 38.25 1.82 3.01
C TYR A 514 37.47 1.53 4.30
N PRO A 515 37.58 2.37 5.35
CA PRO A 515 38.09 3.76 5.37
C PRO A 515 39.59 3.96 5.72
N ASN A 516 40.44 2.91 5.68
CA ASN A 516 41.85 3.06 6.06
C ASN A 516 42.64 3.99 5.11
N SER A 517 43.70 4.64 5.60
CA SER A 517 44.43 5.71 4.88
C SER A 517 45.03 5.31 3.52
N ASN A 518 45.28 4.02 3.27
CA ASN A 518 45.89 3.49 2.05
C ASN A 518 44.86 2.85 1.09
N SER A 519 43.57 3.12 1.29
CA SER A 519 42.45 2.49 0.56
C SER A 519 41.98 3.24 -0.69
N ILE A 520 42.43 4.48 -0.88
CA ILE A 520 42.15 5.30 -2.06
C ILE A 520 43.48 5.73 -2.67
N LYS A 521 43.67 5.42 -3.96
CA LYS A 521 44.90 5.75 -4.70
C LYS A 521 44.61 6.01 -6.16
N ILE A 522 45.47 6.84 -6.78
CA ILE A 522 45.56 6.91 -8.23
C ILE A 522 46.50 5.81 -8.71
N VAL A 523 45.98 4.89 -9.52
CA VAL A 523 46.73 3.81 -10.17
C VAL A 523 46.47 3.89 -11.67
N ASP A 524 47.54 4.03 -12.45
CA ASP A 524 47.48 4.12 -13.93
C ASP A 524 46.45 5.14 -14.47
N GLY A 525 46.31 6.28 -13.77
CA GLY A 525 45.39 7.35 -14.16
C GLY A 525 43.92 7.13 -13.75
N ILE A 526 43.65 6.20 -12.83
CA ILE A 526 42.32 5.90 -12.29
C ILE A 526 42.35 6.06 -10.77
N ILE A 527 41.37 6.74 -10.19
CA ILE A 527 41.19 6.78 -8.74
C ILE A 527 40.52 5.47 -8.31
N VAL A 528 41.28 4.58 -7.70
CA VAL A 528 40.80 3.30 -7.18
C VAL A 528 40.40 3.47 -5.71
N ILE A 529 39.19 3.06 -5.37
CA ILE A 529 38.67 2.95 -4.00
C ILE A 529 38.45 1.47 -3.72
N LYS A 530 39.14 0.92 -2.73
CA LYS A 530 39.03 -0.50 -2.39
C LYS A 530 38.18 -0.70 -1.15
N PHE A 531 36.99 -1.30 -1.30
CA PHE A 531 36.09 -1.61 -0.20
C PHE A 531 36.30 -3.01 0.37
N SER A 532 36.59 -3.99 -0.49
CA SER A 532 36.90 -5.36 -0.07
C SER A 532 37.87 -6.03 -1.06
N SER A 533 38.28 -7.27 -0.74
CA SER A 533 39.10 -8.13 -1.61
C SER A 533 38.43 -8.42 -2.94
#